data_AF-A0A2N7VM43-F1
#
_entry.id   AF-A0A2N7VM43-F1
#
_cell.length_a   1.000
_cell.length_b   1.000
_cell.length_c   1.000
_cell.angle_alpha   90.00
_cell.angle_beta   90.00
_cell.angle_gamma   90.00
#
_symmetry.space_group_name_H-M   'P 1'
#
loop_
_entity.id
_entity.type
_entity.pdbx_description
1 polymer ?
#
loop_
_entity_poly.entity_id
_entity_poly.type
_entity_poly.pdbx_seq_one_letter_code
_entity_poly.pdbx_strand_id
1 'polypeptide(L)'
;MLYASDLTRIEGAFDAFVEEDLAEIPDLIARLLAHAVEQRLRWNVSRGYQYRAQSLTRVRGRIDILKTEAQQLLSRGEVYCRFEELTTNTPRNRLVRAALDVLARLVCDRDLGRQCYSLAATLGRMGVIGLRPSRAELAQDQISRNDHHDRLMVALAKLAFDLALPTEEVGSTSMLAPERGDAWVRRLFEKAILGFARVELEPIGSSVRGGMYMDWQVSAETGGIADILPGMITDIIIDDPALGRRLVIDTKFTSVLGVSRFGGASLKSPYLYQMYAYLRSQEGRDPLWDQASGLFLHPAVDVRVRESVTIQRHAIAFATVDLAQGVQAIRRELRVILSGADPEGAYDRAN
;
A
#
# COMPACT_ATOMS: atom_id res chain seq x y z
N MET A 1 -4.34 -4.32 7.09
CA MET A 1 -4.38 -2.92 6.58
C MET A 1 -3.21 -2.08 7.07
N LEU A 2 -2.93 -2.00 8.37
CA LEU A 2 -1.79 -1.22 8.88
C LEU A 2 -0.44 -1.62 8.27
N TYR A 3 -0.11 -2.91 8.26
CA TYR A 3 1.11 -3.40 7.61
C TYR A 3 1.17 -3.10 6.10
N ALA A 4 0.03 -2.99 5.42
CA ALA A 4 -0.04 -2.67 3.99
C ALA A 4 0.12 -1.17 3.69
N SER A 5 0.06 -0.33 4.72
CA SER A 5 0.15 1.12 4.59
C SER A 5 1.61 1.59 4.69
N ASP A 6 1.88 2.79 4.17
CA ASP A 6 3.18 3.44 4.32
C ASP A 6 3.50 3.84 5.78
N LEU A 7 2.56 3.65 6.72
CA LEU A 7 2.73 3.96 8.15
C LEU A 7 3.80 3.11 8.83
N THR A 8 4.08 1.90 8.30
CA THR A 8 5.16 1.04 8.83
C THR A 8 6.54 1.65 8.69
N ARG A 9 6.71 2.66 7.83
CA ARG A 9 7.97 3.41 7.63
C ARG A 9 8.08 4.66 8.49
N ILE A 10 7.08 4.94 9.32
CA ILE A 10 7.00 6.13 10.18
C ILE A 10 7.20 5.65 11.62
N GLU A 11 8.44 5.80 12.12
CA GLU A 11 8.81 5.42 13.49
C GLU A 11 7.89 6.08 14.54
N GLY A 12 7.52 5.33 15.58
CA GLY A 12 6.66 5.79 16.69
C GLY A 12 5.16 5.82 16.41
N ALA A 13 4.72 5.84 15.14
CA ALA A 13 3.30 5.72 14.83
C ALA A 13 2.77 4.34 15.23
N PHE A 14 3.55 3.28 14.99
CA PHE A 14 3.18 1.88 15.28
C PHE A 14 3.17 1.51 16.78
N ASP A 15 3.89 2.24 17.62
CA ASP A 15 3.96 1.99 19.06
C ASP A 15 2.75 2.56 19.82
N ALA A 16 2.01 3.50 19.21
CA ALA A 16 0.77 4.05 19.76
C ALA A 16 -0.43 3.09 19.64
N PHE A 17 -0.27 1.94 18.99
CA PHE A 17 -1.34 0.96 18.78
C PHE A 17 -1.39 -0.03 19.96
N VAL A 18 -2.11 0.32 21.02
CA VAL A 18 -2.40 -0.59 22.15
C VAL A 18 -3.44 -1.64 21.72
N GLU A 19 -3.29 -2.87 22.21
CA GLU A 19 -4.10 -4.05 21.82
C GLU A 19 -5.62 -3.88 21.95
N GLU A 20 -6.07 -2.98 22.83
CA GLU A 20 -7.50 -2.69 23.07
C GLU A 20 -8.14 -1.77 22.02
N ASP A 21 -7.34 -0.95 21.30
CA ASP A 21 -7.82 -0.01 20.26
C ASP A 21 -8.06 -0.66 18.89
N LEU A 22 -7.63 -1.91 18.69
CA LEU A 22 -7.73 -2.63 17.41
C LEU A 22 -9.14 -3.17 17.12
N ALA A 23 -10.03 -3.18 18.11
CA ALA A 23 -11.41 -3.62 17.93
C ALA A 23 -12.22 -2.69 17.00
N GLU A 24 -11.81 -1.41 16.89
CA GLU A 24 -12.46 -0.41 16.04
C GLU A 24 -11.41 0.34 15.22
N ILE A 25 -10.84 -0.36 14.22
CA ILE A 25 -9.83 0.22 13.30
C ILE A 25 -10.25 1.59 12.73
N PRO A 26 -11.52 1.82 12.29
CA PRO A 26 -11.95 3.15 11.82
C PRO A 26 -11.76 4.25 12.88
N ASP A 27 -12.13 3.98 14.12
CA ASP A 27 -12.03 4.91 15.26
C ASP A 27 -10.57 5.24 15.57
N LEU A 28 -9.70 4.24 15.57
CA LEU A 28 -8.27 4.45 15.75
C LEU A 28 -7.64 5.30 14.65
N ILE A 29 -7.95 5.03 13.38
CA ILE A 29 -7.45 5.85 12.25
C ILE A 29 -8.01 7.27 12.33
N ALA A 30 -9.25 7.44 12.76
CA ALA A 30 -9.84 8.75 12.99
C ALA A 30 -9.16 9.52 14.13
N ARG A 31 -8.87 8.88 15.27
CA ARG A 31 -8.11 9.49 16.38
C ARG A 31 -6.73 9.96 15.92
N LEU A 32 -5.99 9.10 15.23
CA LEU A 32 -4.65 9.41 14.72
C LEU A 32 -4.68 10.53 13.68
N LEU A 33 -5.61 10.48 12.72
CA LEU A 33 -5.73 11.51 11.70
C LEU A 33 -6.16 12.85 12.30
N ALA A 34 -7.13 12.84 13.23
CA ALA A 34 -7.57 14.03 13.94
C ALA A 34 -6.41 14.67 14.70
N HIS A 35 -5.65 13.88 15.45
CA HIS A 35 -4.46 14.36 16.15
C HIS A 35 -3.42 14.96 15.20
N ALA A 36 -3.11 14.27 14.09
CA ALA A 36 -2.16 14.77 13.09
C ALA A 36 -2.62 16.10 12.48
N VAL A 37 -3.90 16.23 12.17
CA VAL A 37 -4.48 17.47 11.62
C VAL A 37 -4.45 18.60 12.65
N GLU A 38 -4.77 18.34 13.91
CA GLU A 38 -4.68 19.34 14.99
C GLU A 38 -3.26 19.87 15.18
N GLN A 39 -2.25 18.99 15.14
CA GLN A 39 -0.85 19.42 15.19
C GLN A 39 -0.52 20.33 13.99
N ARG A 40 -1.00 20.00 12.79
CA ARG A 40 -0.80 20.85 11.61
C ARG A 40 -1.54 22.18 11.70
N LEU A 41 -2.74 22.21 12.28
CA LEU A 41 -3.47 23.46 12.52
C LEU A 41 -2.72 24.35 13.53
N ARG A 42 -2.05 23.77 14.53
CA ARG A 42 -1.23 24.51 15.51
C ARG A 42 0.06 25.08 14.92
N TRP A 43 0.77 24.32 14.08
CA TRP A 43 2.11 24.71 13.62
C TRP A 43 2.17 25.35 12.24
N ASN A 44 1.30 24.94 11.31
CA ASN A 44 0.93 25.58 10.03
C ASN A 44 0.47 24.48 9.06
N VAL A 45 -0.64 24.71 8.37
CA VAL A 45 -1.08 23.82 7.28
C VAL A 45 -0.17 24.04 6.06
N SER A 46 0.32 22.96 5.47
CA SER A 46 1.23 23.02 4.32
C SER A 46 0.58 23.76 3.15
N ARG A 47 1.34 24.70 2.59
CA ARG A 47 0.95 25.50 1.43
C ARG A 47 1.74 25.03 0.22
N GLY A 48 1.12 25.08 -0.95
CA GLY A 48 1.75 24.76 -2.22
C GLY A 48 1.52 25.87 -3.23
N TYR A 49 2.35 25.90 -4.27
CA TYR A 49 2.15 26.82 -5.38
C TYR A 49 1.19 26.20 -6.38
N GLN A 50 0.14 26.95 -6.72
CA GLN A 50 -0.78 26.60 -7.79
C GLN A 50 -0.60 27.57 -8.95
N TYR A 51 -0.41 27.03 -10.15
CA TYR A 51 -0.39 27.84 -11.36
C TYR A 51 -1.79 28.41 -11.65
N ARG A 52 -1.87 29.71 -11.84
CA ARG A 52 -3.09 30.43 -12.23
C ARG A 52 -2.86 31.27 -13.46
N ALA A 53 -3.89 31.33 -14.29
CA ALA A 53 -3.91 32.12 -15.50
C ALA A 53 -5.26 32.82 -15.64
N GLN A 54 -5.31 34.14 -15.49
CA GLN A 54 -6.55 34.92 -15.51
C GLN A 54 -6.33 36.38 -15.94
N SER A 55 -7.37 37.03 -16.44
CA SER A 55 -7.38 38.48 -16.70
C SER A 55 -7.40 39.26 -15.39
N LEU A 56 -6.50 40.23 -15.25
CA LEU A 56 -6.35 41.06 -14.06
C LEU A 56 -6.24 42.53 -14.46
N THR A 57 -6.74 43.43 -13.62
CA THR A 57 -6.53 44.88 -13.77
C THR A 57 -5.14 45.36 -13.33
N ARG A 58 -4.28 44.44 -12.89
CA ARG A 58 -2.90 44.70 -12.48
C ARG A 58 -1.98 43.56 -12.93
N VAL A 59 -0.74 43.90 -13.27
CA VAL A 59 0.25 42.91 -13.67
C VAL A 59 0.65 42.05 -12.46
N ARG A 60 0.59 40.72 -12.61
CA ARG A 60 1.06 39.74 -11.63
C ARG A 60 1.75 38.58 -12.36
N GLY A 61 3.02 38.32 -12.03
CA GLY A 61 3.80 37.28 -12.71
C GLY A 61 4.09 37.63 -14.18
N ARG A 62 3.90 36.67 -15.09
CA ARG A 62 4.20 36.85 -16.53
C ARG A 62 2.94 37.21 -17.31
N ILE A 63 3.06 38.20 -18.20
CA ILE A 63 1.98 38.61 -19.10
C ILE A 63 1.91 37.64 -20.29
N ASP A 64 0.72 37.18 -20.62
CA ASP A 64 0.43 36.49 -21.88
C ASP A 64 0.03 37.54 -22.93
N ILE A 65 1.04 38.04 -23.65
CA ILE A 65 0.85 39.15 -24.60
C ILE A 65 -0.12 38.72 -25.71
N LEU A 66 0.03 37.51 -26.24
CA LEU A 66 -0.81 37.00 -27.33
C LEU A 66 -2.28 36.93 -26.92
N LYS A 67 -2.57 36.39 -25.72
CA LYS A 67 -3.96 36.30 -25.24
C LYS A 67 -4.53 37.66 -24.85
N THR A 68 -3.69 38.56 -24.33
CA THR A 68 -4.08 39.94 -23.98
C THR A 68 -4.50 40.73 -25.22
N GLU A 69 -3.69 40.68 -26.29
CA GLU A 69 -3.98 41.35 -27.57
C GLU A 69 -5.18 40.71 -28.28
N ALA A 70 -5.22 39.38 -28.39
CA ALA A 70 -6.31 38.67 -29.07
C ALA A 70 -7.69 38.94 -28.44
N GLN A 71 -7.74 39.21 -27.13
CA GLN A 71 -8.97 39.53 -26.40
C GLN A 71 -9.16 41.05 -26.18
N GLN A 72 -8.26 41.89 -26.71
CA GLN A 72 -8.26 43.35 -26.55
C GLN A 72 -8.36 43.80 -25.08
N LEU A 73 -7.75 43.07 -24.15
CA LEU A 73 -7.94 43.29 -22.71
C LEU A 73 -7.45 44.67 -22.24
N LEU A 74 -6.42 45.22 -22.90
CA LEU A 74 -5.90 46.56 -22.58
C LEU A 74 -6.96 47.66 -22.72
N SER A 75 -7.87 47.53 -23.69
CA SER A 75 -8.98 48.47 -23.88
C SER A 75 -9.96 48.48 -22.70
N ARG A 76 -9.98 47.40 -21.91
CA ARG A 76 -10.79 47.22 -20.70
C ARG A 76 -10.00 47.46 -19.42
N GLY A 77 -8.74 47.89 -19.53
CA GLY A 77 -7.84 48.04 -18.38
C GLY A 77 -7.40 46.71 -17.75
N GLU A 78 -7.43 45.60 -18.51
CA GLU A 78 -7.07 44.27 -18.05
C GLU A 78 -5.85 43.71 -18.81
N VAL A 79 -5.15 42.76 -18.18
CA VAL A 79 -4.02 42.02 -18.75
C VAL A 79 -4.13 40.56 -18.38
N TYR A 80 -3.95 39.65 -19.34
CA TYR A 80 -3.96 38.22 -19.07
C TYR A 80 -2.63 37.81 -18.44
N CYS A 81 -2.67 37.41 -17.17
CA CYS A 81 -1.50 37.12 -16.37
C CYS A 81 -1.40 35.62 -16.05
N ARG A 82 -0.18 35.08 -16.12
CA ARG A 82 0.20 33.72 -15.73
C ARG A 82 1.15 33.81 -14.52
N PHE A 83 0.73 33.29 -13.37
CA PHE A 83 1.49 33.41 -12.12
C PHE A 83 1.28 32.21 -11.20
N GLU A 84 2.19 32.07 -10.25
CA GLU A 84 2.07 31.09 -9.17
C GLU A 84 1.47 31.77 -7.94
N GLU A 85 0.48 31.12 -7.35
CA GLU A 85 -0.17 31.57 -6.11
C GLU A 85 0.04 30.55 -5.01
N LEU A 86 0.55 31.02 -3.87
CA LEU A 86 0.69 30.20 -2.68
C LEU A 86 -0.69 29.97 -2.07
N THR A 87 -1.12 28.71 -2.03
CA THR A 87 -2.44 28.29 -1.56
C THR A 87 -2.35 27.14 -0.56
N THR A 88 -3.28 27.10 0.40
CA THR A 88 -3.52 25.95 1.26
C THR A 88 -4.29 24.84 0.52
N ASN A 89 -4.85 25.14 -0.66
CA ASN A 89 -5.64 24.19 -1.45
C ASN A 89 -4.77 23.19 -2.24
N THR A 90 -3.91 22.46 -1.54
CA THR A 90 -3.03 21.46 -2.13
C THR A 90 -3.73 20.10 -2.26
N PRO A 91 -3.25 19.21 -3.16
CA PRO A 91 -3.78 17.85 -3.27
C PRO A 91 -3.76 17.10 -1.93
N ARG A 92 -2.65 17.15 -1.16
CA ARG A 92 -2.58 16.53 0.18
C ARG A 92 -3.68 17.04 1.14
N ASN A 93 -3.91 18.35 1.21
CA ASN A 93 -4.91 18.91 2.13
C ASN A 93 -6.34 18.55 1.69
N ARG A 94 -6.61 18.55 0.37
CA ARG A 94 -7.89 18.08 -0.18
C ARG A 94 -8.13 16.60 0.12
N LEU A 95 -7.09 15.76 0.03
CA LEU A 95 -7.18 14.35 0.38
C LEU A 95 -7.55 14.16 1.86
N VAL A 96 -6.89 14.88 2.75
CA VAL A 96 -7.09 14.80 4.20
C VAL A 96 -8.48 15.28 4.60
N ARG A 97 -8.92 16.43 4.07
CA ARG A 97 -10.27 16.93 4.30
C ARG A 97 -11.32 15.90 3.87
N ALA A 98 -11.16 15.34 2.67
CA ALA A 98 -12.08 14.32 2.17
C ALA A 98 -12.02 13.01 2.99
N ALA A 99 -10.86 12.65 3.54
CA ALA A 99 -10.72 11.49 4.42
C ALA A 99 -11.42 11.71 5.77
N LEU A 100 -11.33 12.90 6.36
CA LEU A 100 -12.08 13.26 7.57
C LEU A 100 -13.59 13.17 7.35
N ASP A 101 -14.09 13.62 6.19
CA ASP A 101 -15.51 13.50 5.81
C ASP A 101 -15.97 12.03 5.64
N VAL A 102 -15.05 11.14 5.26
CA VAL A 102 -15.31 9.70 5.17
C VAL A 102 -15.32 9.07 6.56
N LEU A 103 -14.29 9.32 7.37
CA LEU A 103 -14.19 8.78 8.73
C LEU A 103 -15.33 9.24 9.63
N ALA A 104 -15.78 10.49 9.50
CA ALA A 104 -16.92 11.01 10.26
C ALA A 104 -18.21 10.18 10.07
N ARG A 105 -18.31 9.36 9.01
CA ARG A 105 -19.43 8.44 8.75
C ARG A 105 -19.12 6.98 9.11
N LEU A 106 -17.85 6.59 9.16
CA LEU A 106 -17.43 5.20 9.39
C LEU A 106 -17.14 4.89 10.87
N VAL A 107 -16.85 5.91 11.67
CA VAL A 107 -16.47 5.79 13.08
C VAL A 107 -17.69 5.44 13.95
N CYS A 108 -17.49 4.60 14.95
CA CYS A 108 -18.52 4.19 15.91
C CYS A 108 -18.73 5.26 17.01
N ASP A 109 -17.65 5.86 17.51
CA ASP A 109 -17.68 6.97 18.45
C ASP A 109 -18.24 8.25 17.82
N ARG A 110 -19.41 8.68 18.31
CA ARG A 110 -20.10 9.88 17.83
C ARG A 110 -19.34 11.17 18.09
N ASP A 111 -18.59 11.27 19.19
CA ASP A 111 -17.86 12.49 19.52
C ASP A 111 -16.61 12.61 18.65
N LEU A 112 -15.95 11.50 18.36
CA LEU A 112 -14.87 11.43 17.39
C LEU A 112 -15.37 11.75 15.97
N GLY A 113 -16.53 11.23 15.57
CA GLY A 113 -17.15 11.59 14.29
C GLY A 113 -17.42 13.10 14.16
N ARG A 114 -17.93 13.74 15.23
CA ARG A 114 -18.10 15.20 15.29
C ARG A 114 -16.77 15.95 15.22
N GLN A 115 -15.73 15.46 15.89
CA GLN A 115 -14.39 16.05 15.82
C GLN A 115 -13.85 16.02 14.38
N CYS A 116 -13.95 14.87 13.69
CA CYS A 116 -13.56 14.75 12.28
C CYS A 116 -14.29 15.76 11.39
N TYR A 117 -15.62 15.90 11.56
CA TYR A 117 -16.42 16.87 10.82
C TYR A 117 -15.98 18.32 11.10
N SER A 118 -15.74 18.67 12.37
CA SER A 118 -15.27 19.99 12.77
C SER A 118 -13.90 20.34 12.18
N LEU A 119 -12.98 19.38 12.14
CA LEU A 119 -11.66 19.53 11.52
C LEU A 119 -11.77 19.70 9.99
N ALA A 120 -12.61 18.90 9.33
CA ALA A 120 -12.88 19.04 7.90
C ALA A 120 -13.47 20.41 7.55
N ALA A 121 -14.41 20.91 8.35
CA ALA A 121 -14.98 22.24 8.21
C ALA A 121 -13.95 23.35 8.46
N THR A 122 -13.05 23.16 9.42
CA THR A 122 -11.95 24.11 9.69
C THR A 122 -10.98 24.20 8.51
N LEU A 123 -10.56 23.07 7.94
CA LEU A 123 -9.77 23.05 6.71
C LEU A 123 -10.49 23.73 5.55
N GLY A 124 -11.81 23.52 5.42
CA GLY A 124 -12.65 24.21 4.44
C GLY A 124 -12.62 25.74 4.60
N ARG A 125 -12.76 26.25 5.82
CA ARG A 125 -12.65 27.70 6.12
C ARG A 125 -11.26 28.27 5.82
N MET A 126 -10.21 27.46 5.92
CA MET A 126 -8.83 27.84 5.56
C MET A 126 -8.56 27.82 4.05
N GLY A 127 -9.57 27.57 3.22
CA GLY A 127 -9.44 27.58 1.76
C GLY A 127 -9.13 26.22 1.13
N VAL A 128 -9.19 25.12 1.88
CA VAL A 128 -9.06 23.75 1.33
C VAL A 128 -10.37 23.34 0.67
N ILE A 129 -10.53 23.68 -0.60
CA ILE A 129 -11.77 23.53 -1.37
C ILE A 129 -11.62 22.52 -2.52
N GLY A 130 -12.72 21.86 -2.86
CA GLY A 130 -12.77 20.87 -3.94
C GLY A 130 -12.89 19.42 -3.47
N LEU A 131 -13.01 18.53 -4.44
CA LEU A 131 -13.21 17.09 -4.24
C LEU A 131 -11.90 16.39 -3.82
N ARG A 132 -11.98 15.10 -3.49
CA ARG A 132 -10.81 14.23 -3.37
C ARG A 132 -9.93 14.37 -4.63
N PRO A 133 -8.60 14.55 -4.49
CA PRO A 133 -7.73 14.63 -5.65
C PRO A 133 -7.64 13.28 -6.37
N SER A 134 -7.43 13.34 -7.68
CA SER A 134 -7.08 12.20 -8.52
C SER A 134 -5.70 11.64 -8.16
N ARG A 135 -5.42 10.41 -8.60
CA ARG A 135 -4.07 9.81 -8.44
C ARG A 135 -2.99 10.63 -9.15
N ALA A 136 -3.32 11.23 -10.30
CA ALA A 136 -2.40 12.08 -11.04
C ALA A 136 -2.07 13.37 -10.26
N GLU A 137 -3.07 14.03 -9.69
CA GLU A 137 -2.86 15.23 -8.84
C GLU A 137 -2.00 14.91 -7.61
N LEU A 138 -2.21 13.75 -6.97
CA LEU A 138 -1.39 13.32 -5.83
C LEU A 138 0.05 12.95 -6.22
N ALA A 139 0.26 12.38 -7.41
CA ALA A 139 1.60 12.03 -7.88
C ALA A 139 2.43 13.29 -8.23
N GLN A 140 1.77 14.37 -8.64
CA GLN A 140 2.41 15.67 -8.89
C GLN A 140 2.76 16.43 -7.60
N ASP A 141 2.07 16.13 -6.49
CA ASP A 141 2.34 16.73 -5.18
C ASP A 141 3.58 16.09 -4.53
N GLN A 142 4.77 16.58 -4.87
CA GLN A 142 6.02 16.09 -4.28
C GLN A 142 6.11 16.48 -2.80
N ILE A 143 6.06 15.48 -1.93
CA ILE A 143 6.25 15.64 -0.49
C ILE A 143 7.75 15.63 -0.18
N SER A 144 8.29 16.78 0.22
CA SER A 144 9.71 16.92 0.53
C SER A 144 10.11 16.03 1.71
N ARG A 145 11.42 15.78 1.86
CA ARG A 145 11.96 15.04 3.03
C ARG A 145 11.61 15.73 4.36
N ASN A 146 11.44 17.05 4.36
CA ASN A 146 11.10 17.82 5.56
C ASN A 146 9.60 17.81 5.92
N ASP A 147 8.76 17.23 5.08
CA ASP A 147 7.30 17.20 5.28
C ASP A 147 6.85 15.91 6.00
N HIS A 148 7.61 15.42 6.97
CA HIS A 148 7.33 14.14 7.66
C HIS A 148 5.90 14.08 8.25
N HIS A 149 5.47 15.16 8.89
CA HIS A 149 4.10 15.26 9.44
C HIS A 149 3.02 15.19 8.36
N ASP A 150 3.28 15.69 7.14
CA ASP A 150 2.33 15.55 6.03
C ASP A 150 2.29 14.13 5.49
N ARG A 151 3.41 13.39 5.53
CA ARG A 151 3.44 11.98 5.12
C ARG A 151 2.56 11.13 6.00
N LEU A 152 2.64 11.31 7.31
CA LEU A 152 1.78 10.62 8.26
C LEU A 152 0.31 10.93 7.99
N MET A 153 -0.02 12.22 7.87
CA MET A 153 -1.38 12.69 7.60
C MET A 153 -1.94 12.13 6.27
N VAL A 154 -1.12 12.12 5.21
CA VAL A 154 -1.49 11.55 3.90
C VAL A 154 -1.64 10.03 3.95
N ALA A 155 -0.77 9.33 4.68
CA ALA A 155 -0.84 7.88 4.83
C ALA A 155 -2.11 7.46 5.59
N LEU A 156 -2.44 8.14 6.69
CA LEU A 156 -3.70 7.95 7.43
C LEU A 156 -4.92 8.28 6.57
N ALA A 157 -4.87 9.37 5.80
CA ALA A 157 -5.95 9.73 4.89
C ALA A 157 -6.17 8.70 3.78
N LYS A 158 -5.11 8.10 3.23
CA LYS A 158 -5.22 6.98 2.28
C LYS A 158 -5.88 5.77 2.93
N LEU A 159 -5.46 5.42 4.15
CA LEU A 159 -5.99 4.30 4.92
C LEU A 159 -7.49 4.47 5.21
N ALA A 160 -7.93 5.70 5.50
CA ALA A 160 -9.36 6.02 5.66
C ALA A 160 -10.19 5.67 4.42
N PHE A 161 -9.67 5.94 3.22
CA PHE A 161 -10.35 5.53 1.99
C PHE A 161 -10.26 4.03 1.75
N ASP A 162 -9.15 3.39 2.12
CA ASP A 162 -9.01 1.94 2.04
C ASP A 162 -10.00 1.22 2.98
N LEU A 163 -10.31 1.81 4.13
CA LEU A 163 -11.35 1.35 5.05
C LEU A 163 -12.76 1.58 4.53
N ALA A 164 -12.96 2.55 3.63
CA ALA A 164 -14.27 2.86 3.06
C ALA A 164 -14.62 1.97 1.85
N LEU A 165 -13.62 1.43 1.15
CA LEU A 165 -13.79 0.57 -0.03
C LEU A 165 -14.60 -0.73 0.21
N PRO A 166 -14.59 -1.37 1.40
CA PRO A 166 -15.44 -2.51 1.72
C PRO A 166 -16.89 -2.15 2.08
N THR A 167 -17.14 -0.90 2.49
CA THR A 167 -18.46 -0.42 2.93
C THR A 167 -19.27 0.06 1.73
N GLU A 168 -19.99 -0.84 1.09
CA GLU A 168 -21.09 -0.47 0.21
C GLU A 168 -22.24 0.11 1.06
N GLU A 169 -22.25 1.43 1.24
CA GLU A 169 -23.51 2.13 1.52
C GLU A 169 -23.94 2.93 0.29
N VAL A 170 -25.20 2.70 -0.08
CA VAL A 170 -25.91 3.25 -1.23
C VAL A 170 -25.96 4.77 -1.12
N GLY A 171 -25.16 5.46 -1.93
CA GLY A 171 -25.16 6.92 -1.99
C GLY A 171 -24.26 7.50 -3.08
N SER A 172 -24.84 7.71 -4.26
CA SER A 172 -24.38 8.59 -5.36
C SER A 172 -22.87 8.89 -5.46
N THR A 173 -22.03 7.87 -5.64
CA THR A 173 -20.91 7.90 -6.61
C THR A 173 -20.24 6.53 -6.74
N SER A 174 -20.44 5.95 -7.93
CA SER A 174 -19.73 4.81 -8.55
C SER A 174 -19.75 3.48 -7.79
N MET A 175 -20.62 2.57 -8.26
CA MET A 175 -20.40 1.13 -8.22
C MET A 175 -18.93 0.83 -8.56
N LEU A 176 -18.20 0.22 -7.64
CA LEU A 176 -16.94 -0.43 -8.00
C LEU A 176 -17.31 -1.82 -8.52
N ALA A 177 -16.91 -2.13 -9.76
CA ALA A 177 -17.09 -3.46 -10.30
C ALA A 177 -16.45 -4.50 -9.34
N PRO A 178 -17.08 -5.65 -9.06
CA PRO A 178 -16.57 -6.68 -8.14
C PRO A 178 -15.11 -7.09 -8.43
N GLU A 179 -14.72 -7.12 -9.71
CA GLU A 179 -13.33 -7.39 -10.16
C GLU A 179 -12.30 -6.41 -9.59
N ARG A 180 -12.69 -5.15 -9.34
CA ARG A 180 -11.83 -4.14 -8.70
C ARG A 180 -11.67 -4.41 -7.21
N GLY A 181 -12.67 -5.00 -6.55
CA GLY A 181 -12.60 -5.44 -5.16
C GLY A 181 -11.59 -6.57 -4.98
N ASP A 182 -11.69 -7.62 -5.79
CA ASP A 182 -10.77 -8.77 -5.75
C ASP A 182 -9.31 -8.37 -5.98
N ALA A 183 -9.06 -7.55 -7.00
CA ALA A 183 -7.73 -7.04 -7.29
C ALA A 183 -7.18 -6.16 -6.15
N TRP A 184 -8.06 -5.40 -5.47
CA TRP A 184 -7.69 -4.59 -4.32
C TRP A 184 -7.34 -5.46 -3.11
N VAL A 185 -8.16 -6.46 -2.76
CA VAL A 185 -7.90 -7.35 -1.62
C VAL A 185 -6.61 -8.14 -1.81
N ARG A 186 -6.34 -8.64 -3.03
CA ARG A 186 -5.06 -9.31 -3.36
C ARG A 186 -3.86 -8.41 -3.08
N ARG A 187 -3.88 -7.17 -3.59
CA ARG A 187 -2.82 -6.18 -3.35
C ARG A 187 -2.70 -5.80 -1.90
N LEU A 188 -3.81 -5.72 -1.18
CA LEU A 188 -3.82 -5.42 0.25
C LEU A 188 -3.12 -6.53 1.04
N PHE A 189 -3.44 -7.79 0.72
CA PHE A 189 -2.81 -8.94 1.34
C PHE A 189 -1.32 -8.99 1.07
N GLU A 190 -0.90 -8.90 -0.20
CA GLU A 190 0.50 -8.81 -0.63
C GLU A 190 1.28 -7.75 0.17
N LYS A 191 0.76 -6.51 0.18
CA LYS A 191 1.39 -5.40 0.91
C LYS A 191 1.40 -5.63 2.42
N ALA A 192 0.38 -6.25 2.98
CA ALA A 192 0.32 -6.55 4.41
C ALA A 192 1.40 -7.55 4.80
N ILE A 193 1.60 -8.62 4.01
CA ILE A 193 2.67 -9.59 4.26
C ILE A 193 4.04 -8.93 4.08
N LEU A 194 4.23 -8.12 3.03
CA LEU A 194 5.49 -7.39 2.81
C LEU A 194 5.83 -6.47 3.98
N GLY A 195 4.87 -5.66 4.43
CA GLY A 195 5.07 -4.74 5.55
C GLY A 195 5.28 -5.47 6.87
N PHE A 196 4.58 -6.59 7.10
CA PHE A 196 4.82 -7.45 8.26
C PHE A 196 6.25 -8.00 8.26
N ALA A 197 6.70 -8.58 7.14
CA ALA A 197 8.05 -9.11 7.00
C ALA A 197 9.11 -8.04 7.27
N ARG A 198 8.93 -6.81 6.78
CA ARG A 198 9.86 -5.70 7.07
C ARG A 198 9.95 -5.40 8.56
N VAL A 199 8.80 -5.15 9.20
CA VAL A 199 8.74 -4.76 10.61
C VAL A 199 9.31 -5.84 11.53
N GLU A 200 9.10 -7.11 11.20
CA GLU A 200 9.47 -8.22 12.08
C GLU A 200 10.85 -8.80 11.80
N LEU A 201 11.32 -8.76 10.54
CA LEU A 201 12.53 -9.47 10.11
C LEU A 201 13.72 -8.55 9.82
N GLU A 202 13.50 -7.29 9.40
CA GLU A 202 14.61 -6.35 9.19
C GLU A 202 15.36 -6.01 10.50
N PRO A 203 14.70 -5.79 11.66
CA PRO A 203 15.40 -5.52 12.92
C PRO A 203 16.31 -6.66 13.40
N ILE A 204 16.04 -7.89 12.97
CA ILE A 204 16.86 -9.07 13.29
C ILE A 204 17.88 -9.40 12.19
N GLY A 205 18.07 -8.51 11.21
CA GLY A 205 19.14 -8.57 10.21
C GLY A 205 18.77 -9.19 8.86
N SER A 206 17.49 -9.52 8.61
CA SER A 206 17.05 -9.97 7.28
C SER A 206 16.88 -8.79 6.32
N SER A 207 17.07 -9.02 5.02
CA SER A 207 16.74 -8.05 3.97
C SER A 207 15.42 -8.41 3.30
N VAL A 208 14.44 -7.51 3.36
CA VAL A 208 13.09 -7.74 2.82
C VAL A 208 12.79 -6.81 1.64
N ARG A 209 12.65 -7.41 0.46
CA ARG A 209 12.38 -6.71 -0.80
C ARG A 209 11.02 -7.13 -1.34
N GLY A 210 10.32 -6.24 -2.04
CA GLY A 210 9.02 -6.56 -2.64
C GLY A 210 8.87 -6.01 -4.05
N GLY A 211 8.07 -6.67 -4.87
CA GLY A 211 7.84 -6.33 -6.28
C GLY A 211 9.11 -6.43 -7.12
N MET A 212 9.96 -7.44 -6.87
CA MET A 212 11.27 -7.52 -7.51
C MET A 212 11.14 -8.11 -8.92
N TYR A 213 11.62 -7.35 -9.91
CA TYR A 213 11.82 -7.84 -11.27
C TYR A 213 12.97 -8.86 -11.32
N MET A 214 12.72 -9.96 -11.99
CA MET A 214 13.68 -11.02 -12.27
C MET A 214 13.85 -11.12 -13.79
N ASP A 215 15.09 -11.02 -14.24
CA ASP A 215 15.38 -11.15 -15.67
C ASP A 215 15.48 -12.63 -16.05
N TRP A 216 15.02 -12.94 -17.27
CA TRP A 216 15.29 -14.21 -17.91
C TRP A 216 16.78 -14.34 -18.25
N GLN A 217 17.30 -15.56 -18.15
CA GLN A 217 18.64 -15.89 -18.66
C GLN A 217 18.57 -16.12 -20.17
N VAL A 218 18.48 -15.03 -20.94
CA VAL A 218 18.37 -15.08 -22.40
C VAL A 218 19.74 -15.39 -23.00
N SER A 219 19.85 -16.53 -23.71
CA SER A 219 21.07 -16.91 -24.43
C SER A 219 21.06 -16.51 -25.91
N ALA A 220 19.87 -16.32 -26.49
CA ALA A 220 19.67 -15.91 -27.87
C ALA A 220 18.30 -15.25 -28.02
N GLU A 221 18.19 -14.24 -28.88
CA GLU A 221 16.96 -13.48 -29.11
C GLU A 221 16.78 -13.07 -30.58
N THR A 222 15.53 -12.94 -30.99
CA THR A 222 15.17 -12.30 -32.27
C THR A 222 14.94 -10.81 -32.04
N GLY A 223 15.12 -9.98 -33.08
CA GLY A 223 15.11 -8.52 -32.91
C GLY A 223 13.83 -7.89 -32.34
N GLY A 224 12.69 -8.61 -32.33
CA GLY A 224 11.43 -8.11 -31.77
C GLY A 224 11.01 -8.73 -30.43
N ILE A 225 11.76 -9.71 -29.89
CA ILE A 225 11.31 -10.43 -28.69
C ILE A 225 11.41 -9.59 -27.42
N ALA A 226 12.38 -8.67 -27.32
CA ALA A 226 12.59 -7.82 -26.15
C ALA A 226 11.36 -6.96 -25.80
N ASP A 227 10.58 -6.57 -26.81
CA ASP A 227 9.38 -5.73 -26.62
C ASP A 227 8.16 -6.52 -26.10
N ILE A 228 8.16 -7.84 -26.25
CA ILE A 228 7.00 -8.70 -25.95
C ILE A 228 7.29 -9.82 -24.94
N LEU A 229 8.56 -10.03 -24.57
CA LEU A 229 8.95 -11.03 -23.59
C LEU A 229 8.43 -10.61 -22.20
N PRO A 230 7.59 -11.41 -21.53
CA PRO A 230 7.03 -11.02 -20.25
C PRO A 230 8.13 -11.00 -19.18
N GLY A 231 8.19 -9.93 -18.38
CA GLY A 231 9.03 -9.91 -17.19
C GLY A 231 8.50 -10.86 -16.11
N MET A 232 9.39 -11.34 -15.24
CA MET A 232 9.01 -12.04 -14.01
C MET A 232 9.03 -11.05 -12.85
N ILE A 233 7.94 -10.96 -12.09
CA ILE A 233 7.84 -10.10 -10.91
C ILE A 233 7.41 -10.97 -9.74
N THR A 234 8.19 -10.92 -8.67
CA THR A 234 7.86 -11.61 -7.42
C THR A 234 7.28 -10.65 -6.40
N ASP A 235 6.36 -11.13 -5.58
CA ASP A 235 5.71 -10.31 -4.57
C ASP A 235 6.72 -9.91 -3.49
N ILE A 236 7.44 -10.87 -2.90
CA ILE A 236 8.37 -10.64 -1.79
C ILE A 236 9.59 -11.56 -1.90
N ILE A 237 10.77 -11.02 -1.61
CA ILE A 237 12.01 -11.78 -1.42
C ILE A 237 12.56 -11.44 -0.04
N ILE A 238 12.87 -12.47 0.73
CA ILE A 238 13.55 -12.36 2.02
C ILE A 238 14.91 -13.02 1.90
N ASP A 239 15.95 -12.24 2.11
CA ASP A 239 17.30 -12.77 2.32
C ASP A 239 17.58 -12.76 3.81
N ASP A 240 17.97 -13.91 4.34
CA ASP A 240 18.33 -14.07 5.73
C ASP A 240 19.81 -14.46 5.78
N PRO A 241 20.72 -13.48 5.96
CA PRO A 241 22.16 -13.70 5.93
C PRO A 241 22.64 -14.63 7.04
N ALA A 242 21.97 -14.64 8.20
CA ALA A 242 22.33 -15.46 9.33
C ALA A 242 22.14 -16.97 9.04
N LEU A 243 21.09 -17.29 8.28
CA LEU A 243 20.79 -18.66 7.85
C LEU A 243 21.31 -18.97 6.44
N GLY A 244 21.93 -18.01 5.75
CA GLY A 244 22.42 -18.18 4.38
C GLY A 244 21.33 -18.61 3.41
N ARG A 245 20.10 -18.10 3.58
CA ARG A 245 18.92 -18.53 2.81
C ARG A 245 18.25 -17.38 2.08
N ARG A 246 17.62 -17.72 0.95
CA ARG A 246 16.72 -16.85 0.20
C ARG A 246 15.34 -17.50 0.12
N LEU A 247 14.31 -16.73 0.46
CA LEU A 247 12.92 -17.13 0.39
C LEU A 247 12.18 -16.21 -0.59
N VAL A 248 11.64 -16.79 -1.66
CA VAL A 248 10.75 -16.13 -2.60
C VAL A 248 9.31 -16.42 -2.17
N ILE A 249 8.53 -15.38 -1.93
CA ILE A 249 7.14 -15.50 -1.51
C ILE A 249 6.25 -14.94 -2.60
N ASP A 250 5.21 -15.69 -2.92
CA ASP A 250 4.12 -15.27 -3.78
C ASP A 250 2.80 -15.40 -2.98
N THR A 251 2.05 -14.30 -2.92
CA THR A 251 0.84 -14.21 -2.11
C THR A 251 -0.40 -14.36 -2.98
N LYS A 252 -1.33 -15.21 -2.57
CA LYS A 252 -2.55 -15.49 -3.33
C LYS A 252 -3.76 -15.38 -2.43
N PHE A 253 -4.68 -14.47 -2.76
CA PHE A 253 -5.95 -14.33 -2.03
C PHE A 253 -7.05 -15.22 -2.64
N THR A 254 -6.85 -16.53 -2.59
CA THR A 254 -7.83 -17.57 -3.00
C THR A 254 -7.57 -18.84 -2.20
N SER A 255 -8.50 -19.79 -2.18
CA SER A 255 -8.23 -21.13 -1.62
C SER A 255 -6.97 -21.74 -2.25
N VAL A 256 -6.10 -22.31 -1.40
CA VAL A 256 -4.84 -22.95 -1.81
C VAL A 256 -5.09 -24.24 -2.61
N LEU A 257 -6.21 -24.91 -2.35
CA LEU A 257 -6.64 -26.10 -3.06
C LEU A 257 -7.63 -25.75 -4.17
N GLY A 258 -7.57 -26.51 -5.26
CA GLY A 258 -8.56 -26.52 -6.33
C GLY A 258 -9.20 -27.90 -6.48
N VAL A 259 -10.25 -27.97 -7.32
CA VAL A 259 -10.90 -29.23 -7.68
C VAL A 259 -10.02 -29.99 -8.67
N SER A 260 -9.64 -31.22 -8.33
CA SER A 260 -8.88 -32.09 -9.22
C SER A 260 -9.75 -32.63 -10.36
N ARG A 261 -9.16 -32.79 -11.55
CA ARG A 261 -9.79 -33.46 -12.71
C ARG A 261 -10.20 -34.91 -12.43
N PHE A 262 -9.56 -35.57 -11.46
CA PHE A 262 -9.78 -36.98 -11.11
C PHE A 262 -10.54 -37.15 -9.79
N GLY A 263 -11.14 -36.07 -9.25
CA GLY A 263 -11.74 -36.05 -7.91
C GLY A 263 -10.70 -35.76 -6.81
N GLY A 264 -11.17 -35.19 -5.70
CA GLY A 264 -10.32 -34.76 -4.58
C GLY A 264 -9.78 -33.32 -4.72
N ALA A 265 -9.08 -32.87 -3.67
CA ALA A 265 -8.47 -31.54 -3.60
C ALA A 265 -6.99 -31.61 -4.00
N SER A 266 -6.53 -30.70 -4.85
CA SER A 266 -5.13 -30.63 -5.31
C SER A 266 -4.62 -29.20 -5.28
N LEU A 267 -3.31 -29.04 -5.09
CA LEU A 267 -2.63 -27.77 -5.33
C LEU A 267 -2.86 -27.33 -6.78
N LYS A 268 -3.02 -26.02 -6.99
CA LYS A 268 -3.19 -25.43 -8.31
C LYS A 268 -1.86 -25.43 -9.06
N SER A 269 -1.73 -26.29 -10.07
CA SER A 269 -0.51 -26.44 -10.88
C SER A 269 0.06 -25.13 -11.45
N PRO A 270 -0.76 -24.13 -11.88
CA PRO A 270 -0.21 -22.85 -12.34
C PRO A 270 0.67 -22.13 -11.32
N TYR A 271 0.37 -22.26 -10.02
CA TYR A 271 1.19 -21.67 -8.96
C TYR A 271 2.54 -22.39 -8.89
N LEU A 272 2.53 -23.72 -8.86
CA LEU A 272 3.77 -24.50 -8.86
C LEU A 272 4.68 -24.14 -10.04
N TYR A 273 4.13 -24.01 -11.26
CA TYR A 273 4.91 -23.64 -12.45
C TYR A 273 5.47 -22.22 -12.35
N GLN A 274 4.71 -21.28 -11.80
CA GLN A 274 5.16 -19.91 -11.60
C GLN A 274 6.36 -19.86 -10.65
N MET A 275 6.27 -20.49 -9.47
CA MET A 275 7.39 -20.52 -8.51
C MET A 275 8.58 -21.29 -9.06
N TYR A 276 8.33 -22.40 -9.75
CA TYR A 276 9.38 -23.15 -10.42
C TYR A 276 10.15 -22.28 -11.42
N ALA A 277 9.46 -21.48 -12.24
CA ALA A 277 10.10 -20.54 -13.15
C ALA A 277 10.92 -19.48 -12.41
N TYR A 278 10.41 -18.95 -11.30
CA TYR A 278 11.13 -17.98 -10.47
C TYR A 278 12.44 -18.54 -9.91
N LEU A 279 12.41 -19.75 -9.34
CA LEU A 279 13.60 -20.33 -8.71
C LEU A 279 14.62 -20.78 -9.77
N ARG A 280 14.18 -21.54 -10.79
CA ARG A 280 15.07 -22.09 -11.82
C ARG A 280 15.70 -21.02 -12.69
N SER A 281 14.97 -19.95 -13.02
CA SER A 281 15.52 -18.88 -13.87
C SER A 281 16.64 -18.08 -13.22
N GLN A 282 16.80 -18.17 -11.89
CA GLN A 282 17.81 -17.43 -11.15
C GLN A 282 19.01 -18.28 -10.70
N GLU A 283 18.98 -19.61 -10.94
CA GLU A 283 20.11 -20.51 -10.68
C GLU A 283 21.41 -20.02 -11.35
N GLY A 284 22.54 -20.17 -10.67
CA GLY A 284 23.87 -19.80 -11.15
C GLY A 284 24.19 -18.31 -11.08
N ARG A 285 23.26 -17.45 -10.61
CA ARG A 285 23.54 -16.02 -10.38
C ARG A 285 24.32 -15.78 -9.10
N ASP A 286 23.95 -16.44 -8.01
CA ASP A 286 24.64 -16.41 -6.73
C ASP A 286 24.31 -17.67 -5.88
N PRO A 287 25.10 -17.98 -4.83
CA PRO A 287 24.88 -19.19 -4.01
C PRO A 287 23.55 -19.22 -3.27
N LEU A 288 22.92 -18.07 -2.98
CA LEU A 288 21.61 -18.02 -2.34
C LEU A 288 20.51 -18.43 -3.31
N TRP A 289 20.64 -18.08 -4.59
CA TRP A 289 19.71 -18.52 -5.64
C TRP A 289 19.76 -20.03 -5.87
N ASP A 290 20.94 -20.64 -5.83
CA ASP A 290 21.11 -22.10 -6.03
C ASP A 290 20.41 -22.94 -4.97
N GLN A 291 20.09 -22.35 -3.81
CA GLN A 291 19.38 -22.99 -2.70
C GLN A 291 18.11 -22.22 -2.31
N ALA A 292 17.64 -21.32 -3.17
CA ALA A 292 16.46 -20.51 -2.87
C ALA A 292 15.23 -21.40 -2.66
N SER A 293 14.39 -21.00 -1.73
CA SER A 293 13.12 -21.65 -1.43
C SER A 293 11.96 -20.79 -1.88
N GLY A 294 10.84 -21.43 -2.21
CA GLY A 294 9.60 -20.79 -2.58
C GLY A 294 8.54 -20.96 -1.51
N LEU A 295 7.69 -19.95 -1.30
CA LEU A 295 6.52 -20.03 -0.46
C LEU A 295 5.31 -19.43 -1.16
N PHE A 296 4.24 -20.22 -1.29
CA PHE A 296 2.91 -19.69 -1.55
C PHE A 296 2.20 -19.43 -0.24
N LEU A 297 1.83 -18.17 -0.01
CA LEU A 297 1.08 -17.78 1.18
C LEU A 297 -0.36 -17.40 0.80
N HIS A 298 -1.31 -18.06 1.45
CA HIS A 298 -2.74 -17.88 1.23
C HIS A 298 -3.45 -17.49 2.53
N PRO A 299 -4.57 -16.76 2.50
CA PRO A 299 -5.49 -16.78 3.63
C PRO A 299 -6.09 -18.18 3.78
N ALA A 300 -6.31 -18.63 5.01
CA ALA A 300 -7.06 -19.86 5.28
C ALA A 300 -8.53 -19.60 4.94
N VAL A 301 -8.96 -20.15 3.80
CA VAL A 301 -10.37 -20.22 3.40
C VAL A 301 -10.70 -21.71 3.44
N ASP A 302 -11.48 -22.11 4.45
CA ASP A 302 -11.97 -23.47 4.73
C ASP A 302 -10.94 -24.52 5.19
N VAL A 303 -9.65 -24.39 4.83
CA VAL A 303 -8.61 -25.39 5.15
C VAL A 303 -7.33 -24.71 5.63
N ARG A 304 -6.68 -25.32 6.63
CA ARG A 304 -5.30 -24.99 7.02
C ARG A 304 -4.33 -25.94 6.34
N VAL A 305 -3.37 -25.39 5.60
CA VAL A 305 -2.33 -26.12 4.88
C VAL A 305 -0.97 -25.59 5.32
N ARG A 306 -0.04 -26.51 5.57
CA ARG A 306 1.38 -26.21 5.76
C ARG A 306 2.19 -27.38 5.24
N GLU A 307 2.35 -27.41 3.92
CA GLU A 307 2.98 -28.52 3.22
C GLU A 307 4.17 -28.02 2.41
N SER A 308 5.15 -28.89 2.17
CA SER A 308 6.30 -28.55 1.33
C SER A 308 6.72 -29.71 0.44
N VAL A 309 7.33 -29.37 -0.69
CA VAL A 309 7.92 -30.33 -1.61
C VAL A 309 9.27 -29.81 -2.08
N THR A 310 10.28 -30.68 -2.14
CA THR A 310 11.57 -30.33 -2.72
C THR A 310 11.63 -30.80 -4.17
N ILE A 311 11.81 -29.86 -5.10
CA ILE A 311 11.94 -30.14 -6.53
C ILE A 311 13.30 -29.63 -6.97
N GLN A 312 14.17 -30.53 -7.43
CA GLN A 312 15.50 -30.18 -7.97
C GLN A 312 16.27 -29.24 -7.03
N ARG A 313 16.35 -29.61 -5.75
CA ARG A 313 17.05 -28.89 -4.65
C ARG A 313 16.36 -27.63 -4.13
N HIS A 314 15.26 -27.19 -4.75
CA HIS A 314 14.46 -26.08 -4.27
C HIS A 314 13.27 -26.57 -3.44
N ALA A 315 13.19 -26.15 -2.18
CA ALA A 315 12.01 -26.38 -1.35
C ALA A 315 10.90 -25.38 -1.75
N ILE A 316 9.72 -25.89 -2.06
CA ILE A 316 8.53 -25.09 -2.36
C ILE A 316 7.47 -25.43 -1.31
N ALA A 317 7.12 -24.45 -0.49
CA ALA A 317 6.13 -24.57 0.56
C ALA A 317 4.80 -23.91 0.16
N PHE A 318 3.72 -24.44 0.72
CA PHE A 318 2.36 -23.93 0.60
C PHE A 318 1.81 -23.76 2.02
N ALA A 319 1.55 -22.52 2.42
CA ALA A 319 1.05 -22.20 3.74
C ALA A 319 -0.21 -21.36 3.66
N THR A 320 -1.13 -21.59 4.61
CA THR A 320 -2.27 -20.73 4.85
C THR A 320 -2.11 -20.00 6.18
N VAL A 321 -2.54 -18.74 6.25
CA VAL A 321 -2.66 -17.97 7.50
C VAL A 321 -4.12 -17.71 7.81
N ASP A 322 -4.56 -17.98 9.03
CA ASP A 322 -5.96 -17.79 9.43
C ASP A 322 -6.19 -16.34 9.90
N LEU A 323 -6.75 -15.55 8.99
CA LEU A 323 -7.01 -14.12 9.21
C LEU A 323 -8.23 -13.84 10.12
N ALA A 324 -8.99 -14.86 10.52
CA ALA A 324 -10.13 -14.70 11.43
C ALA A 324 -9.71 -14.70 12.92
N GLN A 325 -8.45 -15.02 13.21
CA GLN A 325 -7.93 -15.02 14.58
C GLN A 325 -7.64 -13.62 15.11
N GLY A 326 -7.41 -13.53 16.43
CA GLY A 326 -6.87 -12.31 17.04
C GLY A 326 -5.49 -11.94 16.49
N VAL A 327 -5.19 -10.64 16.44
CA VAL A 327 -3.99 -10.08 15.79
C VAL A 327 -2.69 -10.74 16.28
N GLN A 328 -2.55 -10.99 17.58
CA GLN A 328 -1.35 -11.63 18.13
C GLN A 328 -1.17 -13.09 17.67
N ALA A 329 -2.26 -13.80 17.45
CA ALA A 329 -2.20 -15.16 16.92
C ALA A 329 -1.76 -15.14 15.44
N ILE A 330 -2.33 -14.23 14.64
CA ILE A 330 -1.91 -14.00 13.24
C ILE A 330 -0.42 -13.63 13.16
N ARG A 331 0.05 -12.69 14.01
CA ARG A 331 1.47 -12.29 14.04
C ARG A 331 2.37 -13.47 14.36
N ARG A 332 2.03 -14.27 15.37
CA ARG A 332 2.80 -15.47 15.73
C ARG A 332 2.81 -16.48 14.58
N GLU A 333 1.66 -16.77 13.99
CA GLU A 333 1.53 -17.70 12.86
C GLU A 333 2.39 -17.26 11.67
N LEU A 334 2.31 -15.99 11.28
CA LEU A 334 3.14 -15.43 10.20
C LEU A 334 4.62 -15.47 10.53
N ARG A 335 5.04 -15.17 11.77
CA ARG A 335 6.46 -15.30 12.17
C ARG A 335 6.95 -16.74 11.96
N VAL A 336 6.17 -17.73 12.38
CA VAL A 336 6.55 -19.14 12.23
C VAL A 336 6.60 -19.56 10.75
N ILE A 337 5.62 -19.14 9.95
CA ILE A 337 5.59 -19.44 8.50
C ILE A 337 6.79 -18.81 7.78
N LEU A 338 7.05 -17.51 7.99
CA LEU A 338 8.10 -16.78 7.28
C LEU A 338 9.51 -17.14 7.75
N SER A 339 9.66 -17.53 9.02
CA SER A 339 10.94 -18.01 9.53
C SER A 339 11.27 -19.44 9.12
N GLY A 340 10.35 -20.17 8.46
CA GLY A 340 10.57 -21.55 8.04
C GLY A 340 10.80 -22.54 9.19
N ALA A 341 10.46 -22.16 10.43
CA ALA A 341 10.60 -23.03 11.59
C ALA A 341 9.46 -24.04 11.63
N ASP A 342 9.78 -25.34 11.56
CA ASP A 342 8.78 -26.39 11.78
C ASP A 342 8.21 -26.30 13.19
N PRO A 343 6.87 -26.33 13.37
CA PRO A 343 6.25 -26.26 14.68
C PRO A 343 6.63 -27.46 15.58
N GLU A 344 7.03 -28.59 15.01
CA GLU A 344 7.41 -29.80 15.76
C GLU A 344 8.87 -29.82 16.25
N GLY A 345 9.75 -28.96 15.71
CA GLY A 345 11.18 -28.93 16.08
C GLY A 345 11.49 -28.17 17.39
N ALA A 346 10.51 -27.48 17.98
CA ALA A 346 10.70 -26.70 19.20
C ALA A 346 10.47 -27.52 20.49
N TYR A 347 9.80 -28.68 20.42
CA TYR A 347 9.60 -29.56 21.57
C TYR A 347 10.74 -30.55 21.81
N ASP A 348 11.61 -30.77 20.81
CA ASP A 348 12.66 -31.80 20.86
C ASP A 348 14.06 -31.25 21.18
N ARG A 349 14.17 -29.98 21.59
CA ARG A 349 15.41 -29.36 22.09
C ARG A 349 15.35 -28.95 23.57
N ALA A 350 14.40 -29.51 24.31
CA ALA A 350 14.35 -29.43 25.76
C ALA A 350 14.18 -30.84 26.35
N ASN A 351 15.21 -31.67 26.18
CA ASN A 351 15.55 -32.78 27.07
C ASN A 351 17.04 -33.03 27.05
#